data_AF-B2W3E2-F1
#
_entry.id   AF-B2W3E2-F1
#
_cell.length_a   1.000
_cell.length_b   1.000
_cell.length_c   1.000
_cell.angle_alpha   90.00
_cell.angle_beta   90.00
_cell.angle_gamma   90.00
#
_symmetry.space_group_name_H-M   'P 1'
#
loop_
_entity.id
_entity.type
_entity.pdbx_description
1 polymer ?
#
loop_
_entity_poly.entity_id
_entity_poly.type
_entity_poly.pdbx_seq_one_letter_code
_entity_poly.pdbx_strand_id
1 'polypeptide(L)'
;MHRSEPNRRHHKHQTQRRYIRTFLRHDWKSTLAFIAGLVGVAAVIAFTTWLSKQILRCPEWAIECHVAVKVEEFGKNIAVVQGMVTVIYSVGLAALAFAAHGMSEVALWPLLNTRSLTIDQVDDYLEASRGSIPSSFWALTAARGLHSVFVVFCTIGITLLPLVAAPLTGFVYDQHNITTAFKSHAWPGGGIGPPFSQNNPPTSLNAGATAFYSSWSTGISEEPMQEYQDWFIDRLAFEKRGNMTVRAVKLKQSISCGASKPEKFIWENKTLGCKTNMKKSPGNLNEAGRDLNDEEVLIRPGQRLTVWAHEYDFDPPTKTSATLFFAAMDGSIEGGEVIMNPNDEKKIANISTISCSISVEIVEDTLAVGSVPQGLPIPQINFLGRLRNPGGANNKHNNEELVGSQNLTSLALWFVMAPIVIGQSSRGAQPLYGYNEPKLPLIVTAGMKDANNTKWTIDYIEKFIRGAIGALAQAASGGWDEGDPVVMTSIAFTRKLDPQRVALLAIPPILIVMLGLLLMIWNQKRYVKLRLPNMRKASLSEILKSALTDDMTKQSLEKVSVRNDMIQVEKGRRMAMTSTSLKQ
;
A
#
# COMPACT_ATOMS: atom_id res chain seq x y z
N MET A 1 25.55 -86.89 -21.42
CA MET A 1 24.45 -85.99 -21.85
C MET A 1 23.24 -86.37 -21.00
N HIS A 2 22.56 -85.56 -20.18
CA HIS A 2 22.38 -84.12 -20.06
C HIS A 2 22.54 -83.71 -18.59
N ARG A 3 23.21 -82.58 -18.34
CA ARG A 3 23.29 -81.94 -17.03
C ARG A 3 22.29 -80.79 -17.04
N SER A 4 21.22 -80.90 -16.25
CA SER A 4 20.25 -79.83 -16.04
C SER A 4 20.81 -78.83 -15.02
N GLU A 5 21.06 -77.59 -15.45
CA GLU A 5 21.26 -76.45 -14.55
C GLU A 5 19.93 -76.06 -13.89
N PRO A 6 19.91 -75.72 -12.58
CA PRO A 6 18.89 -74.86 -12.03
C PRO A 6 19.43 -73.44 -11.84
N ASN A 7 19.01 -72.58 -12.78
CA ASN A 7 18.46 -71.25 -12.55
C ASN A 7 18.78 -70.58 -11.19
N ARG A 8 19.83 -69.76 -11.16
CA ARG A 8 20.21 -68.91 -10.02
C ARG A 8 20.05 -67.43 -10.34
N ARG A 9 18.85 -67.00 -10.72
CA ARG A 9 18.52 -65.57 -10.91
C ARG A 9 17.07 -65.26 -10.56
N HIS A 10 16.69 -65.26 -9.28
CA HIS A 10 15.53 -64.46 -8.83
C HIS A 10 15.48 -64.06 -7.34
N HIS A 11 16.37 -64.56 -6.47
CA HIS A 11 16.28 -64.27 -5.03
C HIS A 11 16.91 -62.97 -4.52
N LYS A 12 17.54 -62.14 -5.37
CA LYS A 12 18.21 -60.91 -4.89
C LYS A 12 17.27 -59.73 -4.58
N HIS A 13 16.05 -59.69 -5.14
CA HIS A 13 15.14 -58.56 -4.94
C HIS A 13 14.20 -58.68 -3.72
N GLN A 14 13.93 -59.89 -3.22
CA GLN A 14 12.98 -60.10 -2.11
C GLN A 14 13.56 -59.81 -0.72
N THR A 15 14.86 -59.93 -0.51
CA THR A 15 15.52 -59.60 0.76
C THR A 15 15.69 -58.09 0.96
N GLN A 16 15.85 -57.32 -0.12
CA GLN A 16 16.13 -55.89 -0.08
C GLN A 16 14.98 -55.03 0.47
N ARG A 17 13.70 -55.45 0.29
CA ARG A 17 12.51 -54.76 0.82
C ARG A 17 12.27 -54.99 2.32
N ARG A 18 12.83 -56.05 2.92
CA ARG A 18 12.60 -56.36 4.34
C ARG A 18 13.34 -55.39 5.28
N TYR A 19 14.57 -54.97 4.96
CA TYR A 19 15.40 -54.17 5.86
C TYR A 19 14.80 -52.80 6.24
N ILE A 20 14.37 -52.01 5.25
CA ILE A 20 13.78 -50.68 5.48
C ILE A 20 12.45 -50.78 6.25
N ARG A 21 11.58 -51.71 5.85
CA ARG A 21 10.26 -51.87 6.49
C ARG A 21 10.39 -52.34 7.93
N THR A 22 11.41 -53.16 8.23
CA THR A 22 11.70 -53.63 9.59
C THR A 22 12.29 -52.50 10.44
N PHE A 23 13.17 -51.67 9.88
CA PHE A 23 13.72 -50.49 10.54
C PHE A 23 12.64 -49.45 10.88
N LEU A 24 11.81 -49.06 9.91
CA LEU A 24 10.70 -48.11 10.11
C LEU A 24 9.67 -48.60 11.13
N ARG A 25 9.45 -49.92 11.20
CA ARG A 25 8.53 -50.53 12.17
C ARG A 25 9.12 -50.59 13.59
N HIS A 26 10.45 -50.67 13.72
CA HIS A 26 11.13 -50.72 15.01
C HIS A 26 11.36 -49.32 15.59
N ASP A 27 11.60 -48.31 14.75
CA ASP A 27 11.82 -46.92 15.12
C ASP A 27 10.60 -46.03 14.82
N TRP A 28 9.47 -46.39 15.44
CA TRP A 28 8.18 -45.71 15.22
C TRP A 28 8.22 -44.21 15.54
N LYS A 29 9.09 -43.79 16.48
CA LYS A 29 9.27 -42.39 16.90
C LYS A 29 9.76 -41.49 15.75
N SER A 30 10.73 -41.94 14.95
CA SER A 30 11.21 -41.16 13.79
C SER A 30 10.14 -41.05 12.71
N THR A 31 9.35 -42.12 12.50
CA THR A 31 8.26 -42.11 11.52
C THR A 31 7.15 -41.13 11.94
N LEU A 32 6.79 -41.13 13.23
CA LEU A 32 5.81 -40.18 13.78
C LEU A 32 6.32 -38.74 13.68
N ALA A 33 7.58 -38.48 14.04
CA ALA A 33 8.20 -37.17 13.93
C ALA A 33 8.24 -36.66 12.48
N PHE A 34 8.53 -37.54 11.51
CA PHE A 34 8.51 -37.20 10.09
C PHE A 34 7.11 -36.76 9.62
N ILE A 35 6.06 -37.52 9.97
CA ILE A 35 4.68 -37.20 9.59
C ILE A 35 4.24 -35.90 10.26
N ALA A 36 4.49 -35.75 11.57
CA ALA A 36 4.16 -34.53 12.31
C ALA A 36 4.88 -33.29 11.74
N GLY A 37 6.15 -33.45 11.39
CA GLY A 37 6.96 -32.41 10.75
C GLY A 37 6.42 -31.99 9.39
N LEU A 38 6.07 -32.96 8.54
CA LEU A 38 5.44 -32.69 7.23
C LEU A 38 4.11 -31.95 7.38
N VAL A 39 3.25 -32.38 8.30
CA VAL A 39 1.95 -31.73 8.55
C VAL A 39 2.14 -30.30 9.04
N GLY A 40 3.05 -30.07 10.01
CA GLY A 40 3.33 -28.73 10.53
C GLY A 40 3.85 -27.77 9.46
N VAL A 41 4.80 -28.23 8.65
CA VAL A 41 5.35 -27.43 7.54
C VAL A 41 4.30 -27.15 6.46
N ALA A 42 3.53 -28.16 6.05
CA ALA A 42 2.48 -28.00 5.05
C ALA A 42 1.39 -27.03 5.52
N ALA A 43 1.01 -27.10 6.80
CA ALA A 43 0.04 -26.18 7.39
C ALA A 43 0.54 -24.73 7.37
N VAL A 44 1.82 -24.50 7.70
CA VAL A 44 2.44 -23.16 7.61
C VAL A 44 2.43 -22.65 6.18
N ILE A 45 2.92 -23.44 5.21
CA ILE A 45 2.97 -23.03 3.81
C ILE A 45 1.56 -22.72 3.29
N ALA A 46 0.58 -23.56 3.59
CA ALA A 46 -0.80 -23.35 3.19
C ALA A 46 -1.39 -22.07 3.80
N PHE A 47 -1.17 -21.84 5.11
CA PHE A 47 -1.63 -20.63 5.81
C PHE A 47 -0.98 -19.37 5.25
N THR A 48 0.34 -19.34 5.09
CA THR A 48 1.07 -18.19 4.55
C THR A 48 0.70 -17.93 3.10
N THR A 49 0.46 -18.98 2.29
CA THR A 49 -0.02 -18.84 0.91
C THR A 49 -1.41 -18.21 0.88
N TRP A 50 -2.32 -18.69 1.72
CA TRP A 50 -3.66 -18.12 1.84
C TRP A 50 -3.59 -16.65 2.28
N LEU A 51 -2.83 -16.34 3.32
CA LEU A 51 -2.67 -14.98 3.85
C LEU A 51 -2.04 -14.04 2.81
N SER A 52 -1.06 -14.52 2.04
CA SER A 52 -0.38 -13.72 1.00
C SER A 52 -1.29 -13.27 -0.14
N LYS A 53 -2.41 -13.97 -0.36
CA LYS A 53 -3.39 -13.59 -1.38
C LYS A 53 -4.37 -12.54 -0.88
N GLN A 54 -4.51 -12.37 0.44
CA GLN A 54 -5.46 -11.44 1.02
C GLN A 54 -4.97 -9.99 0.99
N ILE A 55 -5.91 -9.04 1.03
CA ILE A 55 -5.63 -7.63 1.26
C ILE A 55 -5.70 -7.41 2.77
N LEU A 56 -4.64 -6.84 3.36
CA LEU A 56 -4.55 -6.67 4.81
C LEU A 56 -5.28 -5.41 5.30
N ARG A 57 -5.34 -4.37 4.46
CA ARG A 57 -6.02 -3.11 4.77
C ARG A 57 -6.62 -2.52 3.49
N CYS A 58 -7.91 -2.20 3.56
CA CYS A 58 -8.59 -1.45 2.52
C CYS A 58 -8.41 0.05 2.75
N PRO A 59 -8.21 0.85 1.69
CA PRO A 59 -8.37 2.30 1.77
C PRO A 59 -9.80 2.64 2.18
N GLU A 60 -9.98 3.70 2.97
CA GLU A 60 -11.31 4.13 3.46
C GLU A 60 -12.27 4.53 2.34
N TRP A 61 -11.73 4.96 1.20
CA TRP A 61 -12.51 5.35 0.02
C TRP A 61 -12.88 4.17 -0.90
N ALA A 62 -12.29 2.99 -0.68
CA ALA A 62 -12.49 1.84 -1.56
C ALA A 62 -13.84 1.18 -1.31
N ILE A 63 -14.58 0.94 -2.38
CA ILE A 63 -15.89 0.26 -2.34
C ILE A 63 -15.70 -1.22 -2.63
N GLU A 64 -16.62 -2.05 -2.15
CA GLU A 64 -16.56 -3.53 -2.32
C GLU A 64 -15.25 -4.16 -1.80
N CYS A 65 -14.48 -3.42 -0.99
CA CYS A 65 -13.24 -3.88 -0.39
C CYS A 65 -13.57 -4.52 0.95
N HIS A 66 -13.84 -5.82 0.93
CA HIS A 66 -14.14 -6.57 2.14
C HIS A 66 -12.90 -7.33 2.62
N VAL A 67 -12.35 -6.89 3.75
CA VAL A 67 -11.37 -7.67 4.52
C VAL A 67 -12.14 -8.48 5.54
N ALA A 68 -11.98 -9.81 5.53
CA ALA A 68 -12.55 -10.63 6.59
C ALA A 68 -11.98 -10.22 7.95
N VAL A 69 -12.82 -10.11 8.99
CA VAL A 69 -12.43 -9.66 10.35
C VAL A 69 -11.17 -10.38 10.86
N LYS A 70 -11.05 -11.69 10.58
CA LYS A 70 -9.88 -12.50 10.96
C LYS A 70 -8.59 -12.03 10.27
N VAL A 71 -8.67 -11.65 8.99
CA VAL A 71 -7.52 -11.15 8.21
C VAL A 71 -7.11 -9.77 8.68
N GLU A 72 -8.07 -8.92 9.03
CA GLU A 72 -7.80 -7.59 9.58
C GLU A 72 -7.05 -7.70 10.92
N GLU A 73 -7.48 -8.63 11.79
CA GLU A 73 -6.81 -8.89 13.08
C GLU A 73 -5.37 -9.42 12.87
N PHE A 74 -5.17 -10.29 11.87
CA PHE A 74 -3.83 -10.74 11.49
C PHE A 74 -2.98 -9.60 10.91
N GLY A 75 -3.57 -8.68 10.16
CA GLY A 75 -2.89 -7.50 9.64
C GLY A 75 -2.44 -6.56 10.75
N LYS A 76 -3.29 -6.31 11.75
CA LYS A 76 -2.96 -5.49 12.94
C LYS A 76 -1.86 -6.12 13.78
N ASN A 77 -1.86 -7.45 13.90
CA ASN A 77 -0.90 -8.20 14.73
C ASN A 77 0.09 -9.03 13.90
N ILE A 78 0.53 -8.52 12.74
CA ILE A 78 1.33 -9.31 11.79
C ILE A 78 2.62 -9.87 12.41
N ALA A 79 3.24 -9.12 13.33
CA ALA A 79 4.44 -9.55 14.05
C ALA A 79 4.18 -10.76 14.95
N VAL A 80 3.01 -10.81 15.63
CA VAL A 80 2.61 -11.95 16.47
C VAL A 80 2.32 -13.17 15.59
N VAL A 81 1.61 -12.96 14.48
CA VAL A 81 1.33 -14.03 13.50
C VAL A 81 2.62 -14.60 12.94
N GLN A 82 3.57 -13.74 12.54
CA GLN A 82 4.90 -14.14 12.09
C GLN A 82 5.63 -14.95 13.18
N GLY A 83 5.58 -14.51 14.44
CA GLY A 83 6.18 -15.22 15.57
C GLY A 83 5.61 -16.64 15.75
N MET A 84 4.27 -16.77 15.76
CA MET A 84 3.60 -18.07 15.87
C MET A 84 3.93 -18.99 14.69
N VAL A 85 3.89 -18.46 13.47
CA VAL A 85 4.22 -19.22 12.26
C VAL A 85 5.67 -19.68 12.28
N THR A 86 6.59 -18.82 12.74
CA THR A 86 8.02 -19.16 12.87
C THR A 86 8.24 -20.29 13.86
N VAL A 87 7.56 -20.28 15.01
CA VAL A 87 7.65 -21.37 16.00
C VAL A 87 7.15 -22.69 15.41
N ILE A 88 5.95 -22.70 14.83
CA ILE A 88 5.36 -23.92 14.25
C ILE A 88 6.24 -24.45 13.11
N TYR A 89 6.75 -23.57 12.25
CA TYR A 89 7.63 -23.92 11.15
C TYR A 89 8.96 -24.50 11.64
N SER A 90 9.57 -23.88 12.65
CA SER A 90 10.84 -24.34 13.25
C SER A 90 10.69 -25.71 13.91
N VAL A 91 9.60 -25.93 14.65
CA VAL A 91 9.27 -27.24 15.25
C VAL A 91 9.05 -28.29 14.16
N GLY A 92 8.34 -27.93 13.08
CA GLY A 92 8.13 -28.81 11.94
C GLY A 92 9.43 -29.23 11.25
N LEU A 93 10.33 -28.27 10.97
CA LEU A 93 11.65 -28.54 10.40
C LEU A 93 12.53 -29.36 11.34
N ALA A 94 12.52 -29.07 12.65
CA ALA A 94 13.26 -29.84 13.64
C ALA A 94 12.76 -31.30 13.73
N ALA A 95 11.46 -31.53 13.62
CA ALA A 95 10.89 -32.89 13.60
C ALA A 95 11.29 -33.67 12.33
N LEU A 96 11.32 -33.00 11.16
CA LEU A 96 11.86 -33.58 9.93
C LEU A 96 13.36 -33.89 10.05
N ALA A 97 14.13 -32.95 10.59
CA ALA A 97 15.56 -33.12 10.81
C ALA A 97 15.84 -34.28 11.79
N PHE A 98 15.08 -34.40 12.87
CA PHE A 98 15.18 -35.52 13.82
C PHE A 98 15.00 -36.88 13.13
N ALA A 99 14.02 -37.01 12.24
CA ALA A 99 13.82 -38.23 11.47
C ALA A 99 14.99 -38.52 10.51
N ALA A 100 15.50 -37.48 9.85
CA ALA A 100 16.63 -37.60 8.93
C ALA A 100 17.96 -37.91 9.66
N HIS A 101 18.16 -37.34 10.85
CA HIS A 101 19.26 -37.64 11.77
C HIS A 101 19.30 -39.11 12.20
N GLY A 102 18.13 -39.74 12.35
CA GLY A 102 18.06 -41.19 12.54
C GLY A 102 18.72 -41.99 11.42
N MET A 103 18.71 -41.49 10.18
CA MET A 103 19.42 -42.12 9.05
C MET A 103 20.92 -41.84 9.11
N SER A 104 21.35 -40.67 9.58
CA SER A 104 22.76 -40.38 9.85
C SER A 104 23.34 -41.30 10.93
N GLU A 105 22.61 -41.56 12.02
CA GLU A 105 23.07 -42.44 13.09
C GLU A 105 23.22 -43.90 12.61
N VAL A 106 22.33 -44.36 11.73
CA VAL A 106 22.44 -45.68 11.07
C VAL A 106 23.68 -45.79 10.17
N ALA A 107 24.13 -44.67 9.59
CA ALA A 107 25.29 -44.64 8.70
C ALA A 107 26.63 -44.90 9.40
N LEU A 108 26.67 -44.87 10.74
CA LEU A 108 27.87 -45.18 11.51
C LEU A 108 28.33 -46.64 11.33
N TRP A 109 27.42 -47.62 11.29
CA TRP A 109 27.82 -49.03 11.22
C TRP A 109 28.56 -49.39 9.93
N PRO A 110 28.10 -48.97 8.74
CA PRO A 110 28.89 -49.13 7.53
C PRO A 110 30.26 -48.45 7.58
N LEU A 111 30.37 -47.28 8.23
CA LEU A 111 31.63 -46.54 8.35
C LEU A 111 32.63 -47.31 9.21
N LEU A 112 32.22 -47.74 10.41
CA LEU A 112 33.03 -48.54 11.33
C LEU A 112 33.52 -49.86 10.72
N ASN A 113 32.69 -50.51 9.90
CA ASN A 113 33.09 -51.77 9.24
C ASN A 113 34.06 -51.56 8.07
N THR A 114 34.25 -50.32 7.60
CA THR A 114 35.20 -50.01 6.52
C THR A 114 36.50 -49.41 7.03
N ARG A 115 36.48 -48.70 8.16
CA ARG A 115 37.65 -48.08 8.79
C ARG A 115 37.47 -48.03 10.31
N SER A 116 38.57 -48.23 11.04
CA SER A 116 38.61 -47.99 12.48
C SER A 116 38.57 -46.48 12.76
N LEU A 117 37.62 -46.05 13.59
CA LEU A 117 37.55 -44.70 14.14
C LEU A 117 38.00 -44.74 15.60
N THR A 118 38.59 -43.65 16.11
CA THR A 118 38.83 -43.52 17.57
C THR A 118 37.51 -43.30 18.30
N ILE A 119 37.50 -43.53 19.61
CA ILE A 119 36.28 -43.34 20.43
C ILE A 119 35.79 -41.89 20.33
N ASP A 120 36.71 -40.92 20.44
CA ASP A 120 36.39 -39.49 20.31
C ASP A 120 35.74 -39.16 18.96
N GLN A 121 36.23 -39.75 17.86
CA GLN A 121 35.66 -39.53 16.52
C GLN A 121 34.28 -40.17 16.36
N VAL A 122 34.01 -41.27 17.07
CA VAL A 122 32.69 -41.89 17.10
C VAL A 122 31.72 -41.03 17.90
N ASP A 123 32.17 -40.45 19.02
CA ASP A 123 31.35 -39.58 19.85
C ASP A 123 31.03 -38.28 19.11
N ASP A 124 32.03 -37.63 18.51
CA ASP A 124 31.85 -36.44 17.66
C ASP A 124 30.84 -36.70 16.54
N TYR A 125 30.93 -37.85 15.88
CA TYR A 125 29.99 -38.24 14.83
C TYR A 125 28.58 -38.50 15.38
N LEU A 126 28.45 -39.17 16.52
CA LEU A 126 27.16 -39.47 17.13
C LEU A 126 26.47 -38.19 17.58
N GLU A 127 27.21 -37.28 18.23
CA GLU A 127 26.71 -35.97 18.61
C GLU A 127 26.31 -35.14 17.38
N ALA A 128 27.12 -35.14 16.31
CA ALA A 128 26.77 -34.49 15.04
C ALA A 128 25.49 -35.10 14.43
N SER A 129 25.39 -36.44 14.44
CA SER A 129 24.21 -37.17 13.94
C SER A 129 22.96 -36.95 14.78
N ARG A 130 23.10 -36.42 16.01
CA ARG A 130 22.00 -36.05 16.91
C ARG A 130 21.66 -34.56 16.88
N GLY A 131 22.35 -33.77 16.06
CA GLY A 131 22.04 -32.34 15.88
C GLY A 131 23.09 -31.37 16.45
N SER A 132 24.19 -31.85 17.02
CA SER A 132 25.21 -30.97 17.61
C SER A 132 26.00 -30.22 16.53
N ILE A 133 25.90 -28.88 16.53
CA ILE A 133 26.64 -28.00 15.60
C ILE A 133 28.15 -28.01 15.88
N PRO A 134 28.63 -27.88 17.14
CA PRO A 134 30.07 -27.94 17.42
C PRO A 134 30.69 -29.27 16.99
N SER A 135 30.04 -30.40 17.34
CA SER A 135 30.54 -31.74 17.02
C SER A 135 30.49 -32.03 15.52
N SER A 136 29.60 -31.37 14.78
CA SER A 136 29.55 -31.43 13.31
C SER A 136 30.82 -30.89 12.63
N PHE A 137 31.45 -29.85 13.20
CA PHE A 137 32.72 -29.32 12.70
C PHE A 137 33.87 -30.32 12.93
N TRP A 138 33.95 -30.89 14.14
CA TRP A 138 34.95 -31.90 14.48
C TRP A 138 34.77 -33.21 13.72
N ALA A 139 33.53 -33.64 13.49
CA ALA A 139 33.22 -34.80 12.66
C ALA A 139 33.70 -34.61 11.20
N LEU A 140 33.70 -33.39 10.67
CA LEU A 140 34.18 -33.09 9.32
C LEU A 140 35.72 -33.16 9.24
N THR A 141 36.43 -32.65 10.25
CA THR A 141 37.91 -32.73 10.29
C THR A 141 38.39 -34.17 10.53
N ALA A 142 37.59 -34.97 11.23
CA ALA A 142 37.81 -36.40 11.42
C ALA A 142 37.45 -37.26 10.20
N ALA A 143 36.67 -36.74 9.24
CA ALA A 143 36.15 -37.50 8.11
C ALA A 143 37.25 -37.88 7.12
N ARG A 144 37.74 -39.13 7.19
CA ARG A 144 38.74 -39.67 6.27
C ARG A 144 38.09 -40.51 5.18
N GLY A 145 37.97 -39.92 3.98
CA GLY A 145 37.54 -40.59 2.75
C GLY A 145 36.17 -40.15 2.22
N LEU A 146 35.96 -40.26 0.90
CA LEU A 146 34.80 -39.70 0.19
C LEU A 146 33.44 -40.11 0.77
N HIS A 147 33.32 -41.33 1.30
CA HIS A 147 32.07 -41.82 1.88
C HIS A 147 31.76 -41.25 3.27
N SER A 148 32.78 -41.07 4.11
CA SER A 148 32.63 -40.44 5.42
C SER A 148 32.32 -38.96 5.24
N VAL A 149 33.04 -38.29 4.34
CA VAL A 149 32.78 -36.88 3.98
C VAL A 149 31.35 -36.69 3.47
N PHE A 150 30.86 -37.56 2.58
CA PHE A 150 29.48 -37.49 2.08
C PHE A 150 28.44 -37.56 3.20
N VAL A 151 28.57 -38.54 4.10
CA VAL A 151 27.62 -38.75 5.19
C VAL A 151 27.65 -37.60 6.19
N VAL A 152 28.84 -37.12 6.55
CA VAL A 152 29.00 -35.96 7.44
C VAL A 152 28.43 -34.70 6.78
N PHE A 153 28.68 -34.48 5.49
CA PHE A 153 28.13 -33.32 4.77
C PHE A 153 26.59 -33.34 4.71
N CYS A 154 25.97 -34.49 4.45
CA CYS A 154 24.51 -34.63 4.54
C CYS A 154 24.00 -34.35 5.96
N THR A 155 24.72 -34.80 6.99
CA THR A 155 24.36 -34.60 8.39
C THR A 155 24.44 -33.12 8.79
N ILE A 156 25.50 -32.41 8.38
CA ILE A 156 25.65 -30.96 8.53
C ILE A 156 24.53 -30.20 7.81
N GLY A 157 24.19 -30.62 6.59
CA GLY A 157 23.08 -30.01 5.87
C GLY A 157 21.76 -30.13 6.63
N ILE A 158 21.48 -31.32 7.20
CA ILE A 158 20.28 -31.56 8.00
C ILE A 158 20.27 -30.72 9.30
N THR A 159 21.42 -30.53 9.97
CA THR A 159 21.50 -29.70 11.19
C THR A 159 21.30 -28.21 10.93
N LEU A 160 21.82 -27.69 9.82
CA LEU A 160 21.79 -26.25 9.52
C LEU A 160 20.44 -25.78 8.94
N LEU A 161 19.72 -26.62 8.19
CA LEU A 161 18.47 -26.21 7.52
C LEU A 161 17.39 -25.67 8.46
N PRO A 162 17.15 -26.25 9.66
CA PRO A 162 16.20 -25.68 10.62
C PRO A 162 16.57 -24.27 11.12
N LEU A 163 17.85 -23.87 11.11
CA LEU A 163 18.27 -22.53 11.57
C LEU A 163 17.84 -21.43 10.59
N VAL A 164 17.58 -21.79 9.33
CA VAL A 164 17.11 -20.86 8.29
C VAL A 164 15.62 -20.51 8.49
N ALA A 165 14.90 -21.19 9.38
CA ALA A 165 13.46 -21.00 9.59
C ALA A 165 13.09 -19.54 9.88
N ALA A 166 13.70 -18.94 10.90
CA ALA A 166 13.40 -17.59 11.37
C ALA A 166 13.74 -16.47 10.36
N PRO A 167 14.95 -16.42 9.75
CA PRO A 167 15.23 -15.39 8.75
C PRO A 167 14.35 -15.54 7.50
N LEU A 168 14.02 -16.77 7.11
CA LEU A 168 13.16 -17.03 5.96
C LEU A 168 11.71 -16.63 6.22
N THR A 169 11.13 -16.98 7.37
CA THR A 169 9.78 -16.52 7.73
C THR A 169 9.74 -15.01 7.87
N GLY A 170 10.77 -14.37 8.43
CA GLY A 170 10.89 -12.92 8.46
C GLY A 170 10.86 -12.29 7.07
N PHE A 171 11.64 -12.82 6.12
CA PHE A 171 11.67 -12.34 4.75
C PHE A 171 10.32 -12.53 4.00
N VAL A 172 9.62 -13.63 4.28
CA VAL A 172 8.31 -13.92 3.68
C VAL A 172 7.18 -13.07 4.27
N TYR A 173 7.28 -12.71 5.55
CA TYR A 173 6.30 -11.88 6.25
C TYR A 173 6.56 -10.37 6.11
N ASP A 174 7.66 -9.98 5.47
CA ASP A 174 7.94 -8.59 5.14
C ASP A 174 6.91 -8.04 4.15
N GLN A 175 6.29 -6.91 4.51
CA GLN A 175 5.20 -6.31 3.74
C GLN A 175 5.75 -5.34 2.72
N HIS A 176 5.23 -5.39 1.49
CA HIS A 176 5.64 -4.49 0.43
C HIS A 176 4.45 -3.70 -0.12
N ASN A 177 4.75 -2.50 -0.62
CA ASN A 177 3.78 -1.68 -1.32
C ASN A 177 3.54 -2.28 -2.70
N ILE A 178 2.38 -2.92 -2.87
CA ILE A 178 1.97 -3.52 -4.12
C ILE A 178 0.85 -2.67 -4.71
N THR A 179 0.97 -2.30 -5.98
CA THR A 179 -0.08 -1.61 -6.72
C THR A 179 -1.28 -2.54 -6.89
N THR A 180 -2.43 -2.12 -6.36
CA THR A 180 -3.69 -2.88 -6.47
C THR A 180 -4.78 -1.96 -7.01
N ALA A 181 -5.62 -2.52 -7.88
CA ALA A 181 -6.80 -1.84 -8.38
C ALA A 181 -7.93 -1.94 -7.34
N PHE A 182 -8.45 -0.79 -6.94
CA PHE A 182 -9.61 -0.64 -6.07
C PHE A 182 -10.73 0.04 -6.84
N LYS A 183 -11.97 -0.31 -6.52
CA LYS A 183 -13.13 0.44 -6.99
C LYS A 183 -13.40 1.60 -6.03
N SER A 184 -13.92 2.71 -6.55
CA SER A 184 -14.36 3.84 -5.75
C SER A 184 -15.58 4.51 -6.36
N HIS A 185 -16.32 5.28 -5.55
CA HIS A 185 -17.42 6.11 -6.01
C HIS A 185 -16.93 7.51 -6.37
N ALA A 186 -17.25 7.96 -7.58
CA ALA A 186 -17.16 9.36 -7.98
C ALA A 186 -18.58 9.94 -8.04
N TRP A 187 -18.80 11.04 -7.34
CA TRP A 187 -20.07 11.76 -7.39
C TRP A 187 -20.06 12.67 -8.61
N PRO A 188 -21.04 12.53 -9.52
CA PRO A 188 -21.16 13.41 -10.66
C PRO A 188 -21.81 14.74 -10.24
N GLY A 189 -21.59 15.79 -11.05
CA GLY A 189 -22.28 17.06 -10.90
C GLY A 189 -21.33 18.22 -10.68
N GLY A 190 -21.79 19.19 -9.88
CA GLY A 190 -21.14 20.47 -9.69
C GLY A 190 -21.97 21.62 -10.25
N GLY A 191 -21.87 22.75 -9.60
CA GLY A 191 -22.66 23.92 -9.91
C GLY A 191 -22.36 25.06 -8.95
N ILE A 192 -22.87 26.24 -9.27
CA ILE A 192 -22.72 27.44 -8.45
C ILE A 192 -24.12 28.04 -8.26
N GLY A 193 -24.36 28.69 -7.11
CA GLY A 193 -25.68 29.07 -6.59
C GLY A 193 -26.47 30.08 -7.45
N PRO A 194 -26.76 31.30 -6.97
CA PRO A 194 -27.51 32.27 -7.77
C PRO A 194 -26.70 32.77 -8.99
N PRO A 195 -27.34 33.44 -9.96
CA PRO A 195 -26.62 34.13 -11.04
C PRO A 195 -25.59 35.11 -10.47
N PHE A 196 -24.47 35.29 -11.17
CA PHE A 196 -23.50 36.30 -10.80
C PHE A 196 -24.08 37.70 -11.07
N SER A 197 -23.94 38.59 -10.09
CA SER A 197 -24.16 40.02 -10.24
C SER A 197 -23.01 40.81 -9.62
N GLN A 198 -22.58 41.86 -10.32
CA GLN A 198 -21.61 42.83 -9.80
C GLN A 198 -22.36 44.02 -9.19
N ASN A 199 -22.34 44.09 -7.86
CA ASN A 199 -23.02 45.12 -7.07
C ASN A 199 -21.99 45.88 -6.19
N ASN A 200 -22.40 47.00 -5.59
CA ASN A 200 -21.63 47.75 -4.59
C ASN A 200 -22.40 47.86 -3.25
N PRO A 201 -21.99 47.11 -2.21
CA PRO A 201 -20.92 46.12 -2.19
C PRO A 201 -21.19 44.89 -3.06
N PRO A 202 -20.13 44.17 -3.49
CA PRO A 202 -20.28 42.85 -4.07
C PRO A 202 -21.06 41.92 -3.12
N THR A 203 -22.21 41.43 -3.58
CA THR A 203 -23.06 40.47 -2.85
C THR A 203 -22.74 39.01 -3.18
N SER A 204 -22.03 38.79 -4.29
CA SER A 204 -21.76 37.48 -4.90
C SER A 204 -20.51 36.79 -4.32
N LEU A 205 -20.42 36.67 -2.99
CA LEU A 205 -19.28 36.00 -2.33
C LEU A 205 -19.48 34.47 -2.27
N ASN A 206 -18.47 33.71 -2.69
CA ASN A 206 -18.46 32.26 -2.53
C ASN A 206 -17.57 31.86 -1.34
N ALA A 207 -18.18 31.69 -0.17
CA ALA A 207 -17.46 31.40 1.08
C ALA A 207 -16.60 30.14 1.00
N GLY A 208 -17.04 29.11 0.27
CA GLY A 208 -16.26 27.88 0.06
C GLY A 208 -14.97 28.16 -0.74
N ALA A 209 -15.11 28.88 -1.86
CA ALA A 209 -13.98 29.26 -2.69
C ALA A 209 -13.01 30.20 -1.96
N THR A 210 -13.53 31.18 -1.22
CA THR A 210 -12.75 32.07 -0.35
C THR A 210 -11.96 31.28 0.70
N ALA A 211 -12.57 30.27 1.34
CA ALA A 211 -11.91 29.46 2.35
C ALA A 211 -10.75 28.63 1.77
N PHE A 212 -10.97 27.95 0.64
CA PHE A 212 -9.90 27.20 -0.03
C PHE A 212 -8.76 28.13 -0.47
N TYR A 213 -9.08 29.21 -1.18
CA TYR A 213 -8.08 30.17 -1.64
C TYR A 213 -7.28 30.79 -0.49
N SER A 214 -7.95 31.16 0.60
CA SER A 214 -7.28 31.71 1.79
C SER A 214 -6.34 30.69 2.44
N SER A 215 -6.75 29.42 2.49
CA SER A 215 -5.91 28.34 3.03
C SER A 215 -4.64 28.13 2.21
N TRP A 216 -4.76 28.15 0.87
CA TRP A 216 -3.64 27.98 -0.05
C TRP A 216 -2.70 29.20 -0.08
N SER A 217 -3.25 30.41 -0.12
CA SER A 217 -2.47 31.65 -0.11
C SER A 217 -1.69 31.84 1.20
N THR A 218 -2.26 31.49 2.35
CA THR A 218 -1.54 31.52 3.63
C THR A 218 -0.57 30.34 3.80
N GLY A 219 -0.78 29.25 3.06
CA GLY A 219 -0.03 28.00 3.18
C GLY A 219 -0.39 27.20 4.44
N ILE A 220 -1.65 27.31 4.89
CA ILE A 220 -2.22 26.41 5.90
C ILE A 220 -2.44 25.01 5.28
N SER A 221 -2.83 24.97 4.01
CA SER A 221 -2.89 23.74 3.21
C SER A 221 -2.30 23.98 1.83
N GLU A 222 -1.87 22.89 1.18
CA GLU A 222 -1.48 22.90 -0.22
C GLU A 222 -2.70 22.70 -1.11
N GLU A 223 -2.62 23.19 -2.34
CA GLU A 223 -3.68 22.97 -3.32
C GLU A 223 -3.68 21.51 -3.77
N PRO A 224 -4.81 20.78 -3.63
CA PRO A 224 -4.87 19.39 -4.05
C PRO A 224 -4.77 19.27 -5.57
N MET A 225 -3.88 18.39 -6.04
CA MET A 225 -3.66 18.11 -7.46
C MET A 225 -3.43 19.38 -8.31
N GLN A 226 -2.45 20.21 -7.94
CA GLN A 226 -2.17 21.49 -8.58
C GLN A 226 -2.00 21.42 -10.12
N GLU A 227 -1.43 20.34 -10.65
CA GLU A 227 -1.26 20.12 -12.10
C GLU A 227 -2.59 19.96 -12.85
N TYR A 228 -3.68 19.69 -12.13
CA TYR A 228 -5.02 19.44 -12.66
C TYR A 228 -5.99 20.56 -12.28
N GLN A 229 -5.46 21.78 -12.09
CA GLN A 229 -6.20 22.98 -11.72
C GLN A 229 -7.38 23.32 -12.66
N ASP A 230 -7.25 22.94 -13.92
CA ASP A 230 -8.21 23.13 -14.99
C ASP A 230 -9.32 22.07 -15.01
N TRP A 231 -9.31 21.07 -14.14
CA TRP A 231 -10.37 20.06 -14.08
C TRP A 231 -11.46 20.42 -13.08
N PHE A 232 -12.72 20.36 -13.51
CA PHE A 232 -13.89 20.61 -12.68
C PHE A 232 -14.34 19.32 -11.98
N ILE A 233 -13.55 18.94 -10.97
CA ILE A 233 -13.71 17.73 -10.15
C ILE A 233 -13.34 18.03 -8.69
N ASP A 234 -13.78 17.18 -7.76
CA ASP A 234 -13.33 17.25 -6.36
C ASP A 234 -11.91 16.70 -6.20
N ARG A 235 -10.92 17.54 -6.48
CA ARG A 235 -9.49 17.17 -6.48
C ARG A 235 -9.04 16.64 -5.13
N LEU A 236 -9.59 17.14 -4.02
CA LEU A 236 -9.28 16.67 -2.67
C LEU A 236 -9.70 15.20 -2.47
N ALA A 237 -10.89 14.82 -2.96
CA ALA A 237 -11.35 13.44 -2.90
C ALA A 237 -10.56 12.52 -3.83
N PHE A 238 -10.14 13.02 -5.00
CA PHE A 238 -9.42 12.26 -6.01
C PHE A 238 -7.93 12.06 -5.70
N GLU A 239 -7.28 13.02 -5.05
CA GLU A 239 -5.87 12.95 -4.63
C GLU A 239 -5.58 11.69 -3.80
N LYS A 240 -6.52 11.32 -2.91
CA LYS A 240 -6.39 10.14 -2.03
C LYS A 240 -6.49 8.81 -2.77
N ARG A 241 -7.01 8.79 -4.00
CA ARG A 241 -7.37 7.57 -4.75
C ARG A 241 -6.21 7.01 -5.58
N GLY A 242 -5.16 7.79 -5.79
CA GLY A 242 -3.99 7.39 -6.56
C GLY A 242 -4.21 7.48 -8.07
N ASN A 243 -3.62 6.56 -8.82
CA ASN A 243 -3.63 6.62 -10.29
C ASN A 243 -5.00 6.24 -10.84
N MET A 244 -5.50 7.00 -11.80
CA MET A 244 -6.82 6.75 -12.41
C MET A 244 -6.92 7.38 -13.80
N THR A 245 -7.85 6.88 -14.60
CA THR A 245 -8.19 7.47 -15.89
C THR A 245 -9.71 7.55 -16.00
N VAL A 246 -10.24 8.75 -16.18
CA VAL A 246 -11.68 9.03 -16.13
C VAL A 246 -12.03 10.10 -17.17
N ARG A 247 -13.27 10.09 -17.67
CA ARG A 247 -13.81 11.21 -18.45
C ARG A 247 -14.50 12.18 -17.51
N ALA A 248 -14.13 13.46 -17.60
CA ALA A 248 -14.60 14.50 -16.72
C ALA A 248 -14.70 15.83 -17.47
N VAL A 249 -15.14 16.86 -16.76
CA VAL A 249 -15.24 18.22 -17.28
C VAL A 249 -13.94 18.97 -17.04
N LYS A 250 -13.47 19.68 -18.07
CA LYS A 250 -12.29 20.53 -18.06
C LYS A 250 -12.67 21.97 -18.38
N LEU A 251 -12.09 22.90 -17.62
CA LEU A 251 -12.18 24.34 -17.78
C LEU A 251 -10.99 24.80 -18.64
N LYS A 252 -11.21 24.94 -19.94
CA LYS A 252 -10.19 25.44 -20.86
C LYS A 252 -10.10 26.96 -20.71
N GLN A 253 -8.99 27.40 -20.11
CA GLN A 253 -8.74 28.80 -19.76
C GLN A 253 -7.83 29.45 -20.79
N SER A 254 -8.19 30.67 -21.22
CA SER A 254 -7.34 31.57 -21.98
C SER A 254 -7.28 32.92 -21.26
N ILE A 255 -6.10 33.31 -20.79
CA ILE A 255 -5.88 34.55 -20.04
C ILE A 255 -4.87 35.38 -20.84
N SER A 256 -5.20 36.64 -21.11
CA SER A 256 -4.32 37.59 -21.76
C SER A 256 -4.41 38.92 -21.03
N CYS A 257 -3.29 39.33 -20.42
CA CYS A 257 -3.21 40.57 -19.66
C CYS A 257 -2.33 41.60 -20.38
N GLY A 258 -2.67 42.88 -20.27
CA GLY A 258 -1.89 43.97 -20.86
C GLY A 258 -2.18 45.34 -20.25
N ALA A 259 -1.31 46.30 -20.56
CA ALA A 259 -1.48 47.70 -20.17
C ALA A 259 -2.82 48.23 -20.70
N SER A 260 -3.64 48.75 -19.80
CA SER A 260 -4.93 49.34 -20.14
C SER A 260 -5.35 50.32 -19.07
N LYS A 261 -6.10 51.33 -19.48
CA LYS A 261 -6.55 52.43 -18.63
C LYS A 261 -8.09 52.46 -18.60
N PRO A 262 -8.71 52.47 -17.40
CA PRO A 262 -10.14 52.74 -17.30
C PRO A 262 -10.46 54.17 -17.73
N GLU A 263 -11.66 54.40 -18.28
CA GLU A 263 -12.05 55.69 -18.91
C GLU A 263 -11.82 56.90 -17.99
N LYS A 264 -12.32 56.84 -16.76
CA LYS A 264 -12.13 57.90 -15.76
C LYS A 264 -12.41 57.40 -14.35
N PHE A 265 -11.58 57.81 -13.41
CA PHE A 265 -11.88 57.68 -11.98
C PHE A 265 -12.64 58.90 -11.47
N ILE A 266 -13.70 58.66 -10.70
CA ILE A 266 -14.53 59.69 -10.09
C ILE A 266 -14.36 59.56 -8.58
N TRP A 267 -13.98 60.63 -7.88
CA TRP A 267 -13.85 60.58 -6.43
C TRP A 267 -15.13 61.03 -5.74
N GLU A 268 -15.73 60.15 -4.95
CA GLU A 268 -16.95 60.45 -4.21
C GLU A 268 -16.97 59.71 -2.86
N ASN A 269 -17.42 60.36 -1.78
CA ASN A 269 -17.66 59.75 -0.48
C ASN A 269 -16.48 58.91 0.10
N LYS A 270 -15.23 59.35 -0.15
CA LYS A 270 -13.97 58.68 0.26
C LYS A 270 -13.69 57.35 -0.46
N THR A 271 -14.33 57.13 -1.60
CA THR A 271 -14.11 56.02 -2.52
C THR A 271 -13.83 56.53 -3.93
N LEU A 272 -13.18 55.71 -4.73
CA LEU A 272 -12.87 55.96 -6.13
C LEU A 272 -13.86 55.16 -6.98
N GLY A 273 -14.80 55.83 -7.59
CA GLY A 273 -15.74 55.27 -8.54
C GLY A 273 -15.10 55.05 -9.93
N CYS A 274 -15.45 53.95 -10.58
CA CYS A 274 -15.03 53.64 -11.95
C CYS A 274 -16.21 53.10 -12.75
N LYS A 275 -16.50 53.70 -13.90
CA LYS A 275 -17.54 53.21 -14.81
C LYS A 275 -17.15 51.85 -15.40
N THR A 276 -18.17 51.03 -15.63
CA THR A 276 -18.05 49.72 -16.27
C THR A 276 -18.92 49.67 -17.53
N ASN A 277 -18.57 48.81 -18.48
CA ASN A 277 -19.37 48.51 -19.67
C ASN A 277 -20.18 47.22 -19.46
N MET A 278 -20.64 46.98 -18.23
CA MET A 278 -21.40 45.78 -17.91
C MET A 278 -22.79 45.87 -18.56
N LYS A 279 -23.14 44.86 -19.37
CA LYS A 279 -24.48 44.76 -19.94
C LYS A 279 -25.51 44.63 -18.80
N LYS A 280 -26.55 45.47 -18.81
CA LYS A 280 -27.79 45.17 -18.08
C LYS A 280 -28.33 43.87 -18.67
N SER A 281 -28.54 42.86 -17.82
CA SER A 281 -28.83 41.48 -18.25
C SER A 281 -29.86 41.41 -19.39
N PRO A 282 -29.67 40.57 -20.44
CA PRO A 282 -30.67 40.36 -21.47
C PRO A 282 -31.76 39.43 -20.92
N GLY A 283 -32.67 40.00 -20.14
CA GLY A 283 -33.87 39.34 -19.63
C GLY A 283 -35.05 40.29 -19.74
N ASN A 284 -36.17 39.83 -20.26
CA ASN A 284 -37.37 40.61 -20.51
C ASN A 284 -37.66 41.65 -19.42
N LEU A 285 -37.88 42.90 -19.84
CA LEU A 285 -38.30 44.07 -19.04
C LEU A 285 -39.56 43.84 -18.16
N ASN A 286 -40.19 42.67 -18.22
CA ASN A 286 -41.42 42.33 -17.53
C ASN A 286 -41.21 41.43 -16.29
N GLU A 287 -40.00 40.94 -16.00
CA GLU A 287 -39.71 40.27 -14.73
C GLU A 287 -39.13 41.27 -13.73
N ALA A 288 -40.02 41.84 -12.92
CA ALA A 288 -39.70 42.79 -11.88
C ALA A 288 -38.61 42.27 -10.92
N GLY A 289 -37.44 42.91 -10.95
CA GLY A 289 -36.59 43.10 -9.77
C GLY A 289 -35.50 42.07 -9.45
N ARG A 290 -34.89 41.39 -10.42
CA ARG A 290 -33.70 40.54 -10.14
C ARG A 290 -32.43 41.05 -10.84
N ASP A 291 -31.50 41.50 -10.00
CA ASP A 291 -30.04 41.62 -10.17
C ASP A 291 -29.53 42.28 -11.46
N LEU A 292 -29.61 43.62 -11.50
CA LEU A 292 -28.89 44.45 -12.45
C LEU A 292 -27.43 44.61 -11.97
N ASN A 293 -26.46 44.43 -12.86
CA ASN A 293 -25.08 44.84 -12.59
C ASN A 293 -25.02 46.37 -12.42
N ASP A 294 -24.27 46.84 -11.43
CA ASP A 294 -24.04 48.27 -11.24
C ASP A 294 -23.20 48.84 -12.41
N GLU A 295 -23.58 50.02 -12.90
CA GLU A 295 -22.88 50.73 -13.99
C GLU A 295 -21.51 51.28 -13.56
N GLU A 296 -21.29 51.40 -12.26
CA GLU A 296 -20.08 51.91 -11.64
C GLU A 296 -19.64 50.98 -10.52
N VAL A 297 -18.34 50.87 -10.27
CA VAL A 297 -17.80 50.14 -9.12
C VAL A 297 -17.10 51.07 -8.16
N LEU A 298 -17.27 50.82 -6.86
CA LEU A 298 -16.63 51.57 -5.80
C LEU A 298 -15.32 50.90 -5.39
N ILE A 299 -14.21 51.61 -5.57
CA ILE A 299 -12.86 51.18 -5.22
C ILE A 299 -12.42 51.93 -3.97
N ARG A 300 -11.80 51.25 -3.02
CA ARG A 300 -11.33 51.88 -1.80
C ARG A 300 -9.86 52.31 -1.93
N PRO A 301 -9.49 53.57 -1.62
CA PRO A 301 -8.09 54.00 -1.58
C PRO A 301 -7.28 53.16 -0.57
N GLY A 302 -6.12 52.65 -1.00
CA GLY A 302 -5.14 52.01 -0.13
C GLY A 302 -4.03 51.29 -0.91
N GLN A 303 -2.86 51.12 -0.31
CA GLN A 303 -1.67 50.46 -0.92
C GLN A 303 -1.87 48.96 -1.17
N ARG A 304 -2.86 48.56 -1.97
CA ARG A 304 -3.23 47.17 -2.27
C ARG A 304 -3.60 47.02 -3.74
N LEU A 305 -3.69 45.78 -4.20
CA LEU A 305 -4.27 45.44 -5.49
C LEU A 305 -5.80 45.30 -5.34
N THR A 306 -6.55 45.87 -6.26
CA THR A 306 -8.01 45.70 -6.34
C THR A 306 -8.40 45.20 -7.73
N VAL A 307 -9.55 44.53 -7.82
CA VAL A 307 -10.03 43.91 -9.05
C VAL A 307 -11.54 44.11 -9.20
N TRP A 308 -11.97 44.37 -10.44
CA TRP A 308 -13.38 44.48 -10.80
C TRP A 308 -13.60 44.05 -12.25
N ALA A 309 -14.85 43.72 -12.59
CA ALA A 309 -15.24 43.39 -13.96
C ALA A 309 -15.63 44.66 -14.71
N HIS A 310 -15.12 44.81 -15.93
CA HIS A 310 -15.50 45.89 -16.81
C HIS A 310 -16.62 45.47 -17.77
N GLU A 311 -16.53 44.28 -18.34
CA GLU A 311 -17.53 43.71 -19.24
C GLU A 311 -17.40 42.19 -19.32
N TYR A 312 -18.43 41.54 -19.85
CA TYR A 312 -18.40 40.13 -20.21
C TYR A 312 -19.27 39.85 -21.44
N ASP A 313 -18.92 38.79 -22.15
CA ASP A 313 -19.63 38.28 -23.32
C ASP A 313 -19.87 36.78 -23.21
N PHE A 314 -21.09 36.38 -23.56
CA PHE A 314 -21.48 34.97 -23.65
C PHE A 314 -21.24 34.46 -25.07
N ASP A 315 -20.50 33.36 -25.17
CA ASP A 315 -20.27 32.60 -26.40
C ASP A 315 -20.90 31.20 -26.20
N PRO A 316 -22.24 31.09 -26.35
CA PRO A 316 -22.96 29.86 -26.04
C PRO A 316 -22.51 28.70 -26.94
N PRO A 317 -22.57 27.45 -26.45
CA PRO A 317 -23.29 27.06 -25.23
C PRO A 317 -22.45 26.96 -23.95
N THR A 318 -21.11 26.98 -24.01
CA THR A 318 -20.27 26.64 -22.83
C THR A 318 -19.12 27.60 -22.55
N LYS A 319 -19.05 28.72 -23.27
CA LYS A 319 -17.93 29.65 -23.17
C LYS A 319 -18.37 31.04 -22.76
N THR A 320 -17.61 31.64 -21.85
CA THR A 320 -17.79 33.03 -21.44
C THR A 320 -16.44 33.71 -21.41
N SER A 321 -16.40 34.95 -21.87
CA SER A 321 -15.23 35.82 -21.79
C SER A 321 -15.54 37.05 -20.95
N ALA A 322 -14.60 37.51 -20.14
CA ALA A 322 -14.73 38.73 -19.37
C ALA A 322 -13.43 39.52 -19.35
N THR A 323 -13.55 40.84 -19.28
CA THR A 323 -12.43 41.75 -19.10
C THR A 323 -12.43 42.23 -17.65
N LEU A 324 -11.41 41.82 -16.89
CA LEU A 324 -11.19 42.27 -15.52
C LEU A 324 -10.10 43.32 -15.49
N PHE A 325 -10.29 44.38 -14.72
CA PHE A 325 -9.24 45.34 -14.42
C PHE A 325 -8.59 45.02 -13.09
N PHE A 326 -7.27 45.10 -13.07
CA PHE A 326 -6.46 45.01 -11.86
C PHE A 326 -5.77 46.34 -11.66
N ALA A 327 -5.92 46.95 -10.48
CA ALA A 327 -5.30 48.22 -10.15
C ALA A 327 -4.51 48.14 -8.85
N ALA A 328 -3.24 48.51 -8.91
CA ALA A 328 -2.39 48.74 -7.74
C ALA A 328 -2.40 50.24 -7.42
N MET A 329 -3.08 50.61 -6.33
CA MET A 329 -3.13 51.98 -5.82
C MET A 329 -1.89 52.26 -4.96
N ASP A 330 -1.23 53.40 -5.15
CA ASP A 330 0.04 53.73 -4.49
C ASP A 330 1.08 52.59 -4.64
N GLY A 331 1.14 52.02 -5.83
CA GLY A 331 1.88 50.81 -6.16
C GLY A 331 2.22 50.72 -7.65
N SER A 332 2.75 49.58 -8.07
CA SER A 332 3.16 49.35 -9.46
C SER A 332 2.88 47.91 -9.88
N ILE A 333 2.38 47.78 -11.11
CA ILE A 333 2.28 46.53 -11.86
C ILE A 333 3.27 46.63 -13.02
N GLU A 334 4.18 45.67 -13.12
CA GLU A 334 5.12 45.58 -14.24
C GLU A 334 4.36 45.46 -15.56
N GLY A 335 4.69 46.31 -16.54
CA GLY A 335 3.98 46.37 -17.82
C GLY A 335 2.58 46.98 -17.74
N GLY A 336 2.18 47.56 -16.60
CA GLY A 336 0.92 48.27 -16.43
C GLY A 336 0.98 49.76 -16.81
N GLU A 337 -0.19 50.32 -17.11
CA GLU A 337 -0.34 51.75 -17.38
C GLU A 337 -0.38 52.53 -16.06
N VAL A 338 0.35 53.64 -15.95
CA VAL A 338 0.45 54.41 -14.70
C VAL A 338 -0.29 55.75 -14.82
N ILE A 339 -1.25 55.94 -13.94
CA ILE A 339 -2.06 57.16 -13.84
C ILE A 339 -1.56 57.94 -12.63
N MET A 340 -0.90 59.07 -12.89
CA MET A 340 -0.41 59.97 -11.84
C MET A 340 -1.52 60.91 -11.37
N ASN A 341 -1.60 61.15 -10.07
CA ASN A 341 -2.58 62.05 -9.45
C ASN A 341 -4.02 61.81 -9.95
N PRO A 342 -4.57 60.59 -9.77
CA PRO A 342 -5.91 60.22 -10.26
C PRO A 342 -7.05 61.01 -9.62
N ASN A 343 -6.78 61.80 -8.58
CA ASN A 343 -7.75 62.63 -7.88
C ASN A 343 -7.10 63.95 -7.43
N ASP A 344 -7.84 65.06 -7.62
CA ASP A 344 -7.44 66.41 -7.21
C ASP A 344 -7.21 66.54 -5.70
N GLU A 345 -7.80 65.67 -4.87
CA GLU A 345 -7.58 65.66 -3.41
C GLU A 345 -6.23 65.03 -2.97
N LYS A 346 -5.37 64.57 -3.90
CA LYS A 346 -4.02 64.02 -3.65
C LYS A 346 -3.92 62.89 -2.61
N LYS A 347 -4.99 62.11 -2.40
CA LYS A 347 -5.00 60.97 -1.45
C LYS A 347 -4.35 59.70 -1.99
N ILE A 348 -4.21 59.60 -3.32
CA ILE A 348 -3.52 58.52 -4.03
C ILE A 348 -2.51 59.21 -4.94
N ALA A 349 -1.24 58.84 -4.85
CA ALA A 349 -0.16 59.40 -5.65
C ALA A 349 -0.18 58.85 -7.08
N ASN A 350 -0.37 57.54 -7.22
CA ASN A 350 -0.44 56.87 -8.51
C ASN A 350 -1.35 55.64 -8.47
N ILE A 351 -1.88 55.27 -9.64
CA ILE A 351 -2.58 53.99 -9.84
C ILE A 351 -1.93 53.32 -11.05
N SER A 352 -1.43 52.10 -10.86
CA SER A 352 -0.96 51.26 -11.96
C SER A 352 -2.05 50.25 -12.33
N THR A 353 -2.47 50.22 -13.59
CA THR A 353 -3.59 49.41 -14.07
C THR A 353 -3.19 48.48 -15.21
N ILE A 354 -3.76 47.28 -15.20
CA ILE A 354 -3.81 46.37 -16.34
C ILE A 354 -5.25 45.89 -16.54
N SER A 355 -5.56 45.46 -17.76
CA SER A 355 -6.76 44.67 -18.05
C SER A 355 -6.36 43.24 -18.42
N CYS A 356 -7.10 42.27 -17.92
CA CYS A 356 -6.96 40.86 -18.29
C CYS A 356 -8.25 40.37 -18.94
N SER A 357 -8.14 39.92 -20.19
CA SER A 357 -9.20 39.20 -20.88
C SER A 357 -9.12 37.72 -20.51
N ILE A 358 -10.15 37.23 -19.83
CA ILE A 358 -10.24 35.85 -19.33
C ILE A 358 -11.38 35.17 -20.08
N SER A 359 -11.07 34.08 -20.78
CA SER A 359 -12.07 33.21 -21.40
C SER A 359 -12.02 31.83 -20.74
N VAL A 360 -13.18 31.33 -20.35
CA VAL A 360 -13.35 29.96 -19.83
C VAL A 360 -14.35 29.24 -20.73
N GLU A 361 -13.90 28.12 -21.31
CA GLU A 361 -14.72 27.19 -22.09
C GLU A 361 -14.84 25.87 -21.32
N ILE A 362 -16.07 25.43 -21.05
CA ILE A 362 -16.33 24.18 -20.32
C ILE A 362 -16.45 23.04 -21.36
N VAL A 363 -15.54 22.07 -21.30
CA VAL A 363 -15.45 20.97 -22.27
C VAL A 363 -15.36 19.61 -21.56
N GLU A 364 -15.73 18.53 -22.24
CA GLU A 364 -15.47 17.16 -21.76
C GLU A 364 -14.13 16.67 -22.27
N ASP A 365 -13.33 16.10 -21.40
CA ASP A 365 -12.01 15.58 -21.74
C ASP A 365 -11.68 14.35 -20.87
N THR A 366 -10.60 13.64 -21.20
CA THR A 366 -10.11 12.49 -20.43
C THR A 366 -9.01 12.89 -19.47
N LEU A 367 -9.29 12.83 -18.17
CA LEU A 367 -8.33 13.02 -17.10
C LEU A 367 -7.53 11.73 -16.90
N ALA A 368 -6.22 11.82 -17.02
CA ALA A 368 -5.29 10.75 -16.66
C ALA A 368 -4.39 11.22 -15.51
N VAL A 369 -4.51 10.55 -14.36
CA VAL A 369 -3.67 10.77 -13.18
C VAL A 369 -2.69 9.62 -13.06
N GLY A 370 -1.41 9.92 -13.21
CA GLY A 370 -0.34 8.92 -13.13
C GLY A 370 -0.39 7.88 -14.26
N SER A 371 0.16 6.69 -13.99
CA SER A 371 0.20 5.59 -14.96
C SER A 371 -0.87 4.54 -14.64
N VAL A 372 -1.76 4.30 -15.60
CA VAL A 372 -2.83 3.30 -15.51
C VAL A 372 -2.63 2.24 -16.61
N PRO A 373 -2.80 0.94 -16.31
CA PRO A 373 -2.73 -0.13 -17.31
C PRO A 373 -3.68 0.11 -18.48
N GLN A 374 -3.17 -0.10 -19.68
CA GLN A 374 -3.96 0.01 -20.91
C GLN A 374 -5.06 -1.07 -20.92
N GLY A 375 -6.28 -0.70 -21.33
CA GLY A 375 -7.41 -1.61 -21.47
C GLY A 375 -8.43 -1.61 -20.34
N LEU A 376 -8.26 -0.79 -19.30
CA LEU A 376 -9.31 -0.55 -18.32
C LEU A 376 -10.41 0.35 -18.94
N PRO A 377 -11.71 0.10 -18.64
CA PRO A 377 -12.78 0.98 -19.08
C PRO A 377 -12.58 2.37 -18.45
N ILE A 378 -12.77 3.42 -19.25
CA ILE A 378 -12.66 4.81 -18.80
C ILE A 378 -14.08 5.29 -18.43
N PRO A 379 -14.43 5.34 -17.13
CA PRO A 379 -15.76 5.77 -16.72
C PRO A 379 -15.91 7.28 -16.91
N GLN A 380 -17.13 7.71 -17.28
CA GLN A 380 -17.51 9.11 -17.33
C GLN A 380 -18.03 9.53 -15.95
N ILE A 381 -17.17 10.19 -15.18
CA ILE A 381 -17.48 10.61 -13.80
C ILE A 381 -18.22 11.94 -13.76
N ASN A 382 -18.00 12.80 -14.77
CA ASN A 382 -18.69 14.08 -14.90
C ASN A 382 -18.87 14.43 -16.38
N PHE A 383 -19.94 15.12 -16.73
CA PHE A 383 -20.27 15.50 -18.11
C PHE A 383 -21.17 16.74 -18.14
N LEU A 384 -21.22 17.45 -19.27
CA LEU A 384 -21.84 18.77 -19.37
C LEU A 384 -23.32 18.77 -18.97
N GLY A 385 -24.06 17.73 -19.36
CA GLY A 385 -25.49 17.59 -19.05
C GLY A 385 -25.82 17.35 -17.56
N ARG A 386 -24.82 17.06 -16.71
CA ARG A 386 -24.98 16.94 -15.24
C ARG A 386 -24.54 18.18 -14.48
N LEU A 387 -23.96 19.17 -15.14
CA LEU A 387 -23.60 20.43 -14.50
C LEU A 387 -24.83 21.29 -14.28
N ARG A 388 -24.84 22.06 -13.20
CA ARG A 388 -25.94 23.00 -12.92
C ARG A 388 -25.55 24.43 -13.21
N ASN A 389 -26.44 25.11 -13.92
CA ASN A 389 -26.36 26.55 -14.09
C ASN A 389 -26.81 27.31 -12.84
N PRO A 390 -26.16 28.44 -12.54
CA PRO A 390 -26.58 29.30 -11.46
C PRO A 390 -27.98 29.89 -11.66
N GLY A 391 -28.81 29.88 -10.62
CA GLY A 391 -30.17 30.42 -10.63
C GLY A 391 -31.25 29.54 -11.26
N GLY A 392 -30.91 28.32 -11.69
CA GLY A 392 -31.90 27.37 -12.20
C GLY A 392 -32.86 26.91 -11.09
N ALA A 393 -34.15 27.19 -11.24
CA ALA A 393 -35.19 26.60 -10.39
C ALA A 393 -35.10 25.07 -10.47
N ASN A 394 -35.20 24.40 -9.33
CA ASN A 394 -35.30 22.95 -9.13
C ASN A 394 -35.67 22.15 -10.39
N ASN A 395 -34.70 21.79 -11.24
CA ASN A 395 -34.90 20.85 -12.34
C ASN A 395 -34.87 19.40 -11.82
N LYS A 396 -35.48 19.16 -10.66
CA LYS A 396 -35.60 17.82 -10.07
C LYS A 396 -36.70 16.97 -10.72
N HIS A 397 -37.49 17.55 -11.64
CA HIS A 397 -38.67 16.89 -12.21
C HIS A 397 -38.79 16.83 -13.75
N ASN A 398 -37.87 17.43 -14.51
CA ASN A 398 -37.90 17.31 -15.98
C ASN A 398 -36.83 16.33 -16.43
N ASN A 399 -37.10 15.05 -16.20
CA ASN A 399 -36.29 13.95 -16.69
C ASN A 399 -36.35 13.86 -18.23
N GLU A 400 -35.21 13.48 -18.80
CA GLU A 400 -35.02 12.76 -20.07
C GLU A 400 -34.94 13.50 -21.42
N GLU A 401 -35.33 14.77 -21.59
CA GLU A 401 -35.34 15.37 -22.96
C GLU A 401 -34.30 16.49 -23.24
N LEU A 402 -33.46 16.89 -22.28
CA LEU A 402 -32.44 17.95 -22.49
C LEU A 402 -30.98 17.48 -22.40
N VAL A 403 -30.71 16.23 -22.78
CA VAL A 403 -29.34 15.74 -22.99
C VAL A 403 -28.81 16.36 -24.30
N GLY A 404 -28.44 17.64 -24.29
CA GLY A 404 -27.77 18.28 -25.43
C GLY A 404 -27.77 19.80 -25.51
N SER A 405 -28.55 20.54 -24.71
CA SER A 405 -28.69 22.00 -24.91
C SER A 405 -28.68 22.83 -23.62
N GLN A 406 -27.93 22.43 -22.59
CA GLN A 406 -27.75 23.29 -21.43
C GLN A 406 -26.75 24.41 -21.74
N ASN A 407 -27.22 25.66 -21.63
CA ASN A 407 -26.39 26.84 -21.84
C ASN A 407 -25.54 27.13 -20.60
N LEU A 408 -24.34 26.56 -20.50
CA LEU A 408 -23.41 26.67 -19.37
C LEU A 408 -22.63 27.99 -19.31
N THR A 409 -22.97 28.99 -20.12
CA THR A 409 -22.29 30.30 -20.13
C THR A 409 -22.39 31.02 -18.78
N SER A 410 -23.50 30.86 -18.06
CA SER A 410 -23.67 31.42 -16.71
C SER A 410 -22.76 30.76 -15.69
N LEU A 411 -22.50 29.45 -15.81
CA LEU A 411 -21.51 28.76 -14.99
C LEU A 411 -20.08 29.20 -15.35
N ALA A 412 -19.77 29.33 -16.65
CA ALA A 412 -18.49 29.86 -17.11
C ALA A 412 -18.25 31.30 -16.64
N LEU A 413 -19.31 32.12 -16.50
CA LEU A 413 -19.24 33.47 -15.96
C LEU A 413 -18.67 33.49 -14.53
N TRP A 414 -19.10 32.57 -13.67
CA TRP A 414 -18.57 32.49 -12.31
C TRP A 414 -17.07 32.22 -12.29
N PHE A 415 -16.57 31.37 -13.19
CA PHE A 415 -15.14 31.09 -13.29
C PHE A 415 -14.36 32.30 -13.79
N VAL A 416 -14.81 33.01 -14.83
CA VAL A 416 -14.09 34.23 -15.26
C VAL A 416 -14.13 35.33 -14.19
N MET A 417 -15.17 35.37 -13.35
CA MET A 417 -15.30 36.30 -12.23
C MET A 417 -14.63 35.81 -10.94
N ALA A 418 -13.95 34.66 -10.96
CA ALA A 418 -13.33 34.05 -9.77
C ALA A 418 -12.49 35.03 -8.94
N PRO A 419 -11.60 35.87 -9.52
CA PRO A 419 -10.81 36.83 -8.75
C PRO A 419 -11.62 37.86 -7.95
N ILE A 420 -12.88 38.11 -8.30
CA ILE A 420 -13.76 39.05 -7.56
C ILE A 420 -14.51 38.30 -6.46
N VAL A 421 -15.11 37.15 -6.80
CA VAL A 421 -16.04 36.42 -5.92
C VAL A 421 -15.36 35.69 -4.76
N ILE A 422 -14.07 35.38 -4.89
CA ILE A 422 -13.28 34.84 -3.77
C ILE A 422 -12.86 35.92 -2.77
N GLY A 423 -12.84 37.19 -3.19
CA GLY A 423 -12.36 38.30 -2.40
C GLY A 423 -13.38 38.77 -1.37
N GLN A 424 -12.90 39.36 -0.28
CA GLN A 424 -13.78 39.95 0.72
C GLN A 424 -14.00 41.44 0.44
N SER A 425 -15.26 41.86 0.30
CA SER A 425 -15.61 43.29 0.21
C SER A 425 -15.45 43.97 1.57
N SER A 426 -14.85 45.15 1.60
CA SER A 426 -14.61 45.91 2.83
C SER A 426 -15.30 47.27 2.76
N ARG A 427 -16.34 47.48 3.60
CA ARG A 427 -17.15 48.71 3.66
C ARG A 427 -17.76 49.15 2.32
N GLY A 428 -18.36 48.23 1.56
CA GLY A 428 -19.10 48.63 0.35
C GLY A 428 -18.31 48.59 -0.96
N ALA A 429 -17.02 48.28 -0.94
CA ALA A 429 -16.11 48.40 -2.09
C ALA A 429 -15.58 47.06 -2.61
N GLN A 430 -14.95 47.10 -3.79
CA GLN A 430 -14.29 45.98 -4.46
C GLN A 430 -13.20 45.31 -3.57
N PRO A 431 -12.91 44.01 -3.79
CA PRO A 431 -11.98 43.26 -2.96
C PRO A 431 -10.54 43.79 -3.07
N LEU A 432 -9.77 43.53 -2.01
CA LEU A 432 -8.38 43.96 -1.87
C LEU A 432 -7.46 42.76 -1.67
N TYR A 433 -6.29 42.82 -2.30
CA TYR A 433 -5.27 41.78 -2.27
C TYR A 433 -3.90 42.33 -1.87
N GLY A 434 -3.18 41.56 -1.08
CA GLY A 434 -1.79 41.79 -0.70
C GLY A 434 -0.84 40.88 -1.46
N TYR A 435 0.33 41.38 -1.83
CA TYR A 435 1.38 40.61 -2.47
C TYR A 435 1.99 39.56 -1.52
N ASN A 436 2.25 38.34 -2.01
CA ASN A 436 2.70 37.22 -1.18
C ASN A 436 3.48 36.15 -1.97
N GLU A 437 4.40 36.55 -2.84
CA GLU A 437 5.22 35.60 -3.62
C GLU A 437 6.21 34.82 -2.71
N PRO A 438 6.46 33.50 -2.92
CA PRO A 438 6.05 32.63 -4.05
C PRO A 438 4.63 32.06 -3.99
N LYS A 439 3.84 32.39 -2.96
CA LYS A 439 2.46 31.91 -2.78
C LYS A 439 1.45 32.80 -3.52
N LEU A 440 0.17 32.39 -3.52
CA LEU A 440 -0.93 33.18 -4.07
C LEU A 440 -1.15 34.49 -3.27
N PRO A 441 -1.67 35.56 -3.90
CA PRO A 441 -2.02 36.80 -3.22
C PRO A 441 -2.91 36.61 -1.99
N LEU A 442 -2.65 37.35 -0.92
CA LEU A 442 -3.45 37.29 0.30
C LEU A 442 -4.72 38.12 0.15
N ILE A 443 -5.87 37.56 0.56
CA ILE A 443 -7.08 38.36 0.74
C ILE A 443 -6.87 39.25 1.97
N VAL A 444 -7.00 40.56 1.80
CA VAL A 444 -6.76 41.52 2.87
C VAL A 444 -7.96 42.45 3.05
N THR A 445 -8.09 43.00 4.26
CA THR A 445 -9.03 44.08 4.53
C THR A 445 -8.29 45.40 4.68
N ALA A 446 -9.00 46.51 4.53
CA ALA A 446 -8.42 47.85 4.61
C ALA A 446 -7.79 48.22 5.97
N GLY A 447 -7.93 47.39 7.00
CA GLY A 447 -7.31 47.58 8.32
C GLY A 447 -5.93 46.93 8.48
N MET A 448 -5.51 46.06 7.56
CA MET A 448 -4.22 45.37 7.63
C MET A 448 -3.08 46.29 7.16
N LYS A 449 -2.04 46.48 7.97
CA LYS A 449 -0.98 47.49 7.71
C LYS A 449 0.13 47.05 6.75
N ASP A 450 0.35 45.76 6.51
CA ASP A 450 1.60 45.31 5.87
C ASP A 450 1.40 44.46 4.60
N ALA A 451 1.11 45.09 3.47
CA ALA A 451 1.28 44.42 2.18
C ALA A 451 2.12 45.29 1.26
N ASN A 452 3.20 44.69 0.76
CA ASN A 452 3.99 45.27 -0.30
C ASN A 452 3.11 45.41 -1.56
N ASN A 453 3.08 46.58 -2.20
CA ASN A 453 2.20 46.84 -3.35
C ASN A 453 2.95 47.20 -4.64
N THR A 454 4.27 47.03 -4.67
CA THR A 454 5.11 47.47 -5.80
C THR A 454 5.69 46.33 -6.64
N LYS A 455 5.46 45.08 -6.25
CA LYS A 455 6.06 43.89 -6.87
C LYS A 455 5.12 43.10 -7.78
N TRP A 456 4.00 43.68 -8.18
CA TRP A 456 3.05 42.97 -9.04
C TRP A 456 3.61 42.81 -10.45
N THR A 457 3.51 41.60 -11.00
CA THR A 457 3.87 41.30 -12.39
C THR A 457 2.67 40.70 -13.10
N ILE A 458 2.65 40.78 -14.44
CA ILE A 458 1.58 40.17 -15.24
C ILE A 458 1.50 38.65 -14.99
N ASP A 459 2.64 37.94 -15.02
CA ASP A 459 2.69 36.50 -14.76
C ASP A 459 2.14 36.13 -13.37
N TYR A 460 2.43 36.94 -12.35
CA TYR A 460 1.89 36.71 -11.01
C TYR A 460 0.37 36.93 -10.94
N ILE A 461 -0.15 37.91 -11.67
CA ILE A 461 -1.60 38.14 -11.78
C ILE A 461 -2.29 37.02 -12.57
N GLU A 462 -1.66 36.49 -13.62
CA GLU A 462 -2.19 35.32 -14.34
C GLU A 462 -2.24 34.07 -13.44
N LYS A 463 -1.19 33.82 -12.65
CA LYS A 463 -1.19 32.76 -11.63
C LYS A 463 -2.27 32.97 -10.58
N PHE A 464 -2.49 34.21 -10.16
CA PHE A 464 -3.60 34.57 -9.26
C PHE A 464 -4.95 34.19 -9.86
N ILE A 465 -5.21 34.57 -11.12
CA ILE A 465 -6.46 34.23 -11.83
C ILE A 465 -6.66 32.71 -11.88
N ARG A 466 -5.64 31.94 -12.26
CA ARG A 466 -5.70 30.47 -12.31
C ARG A 466 -6.00 29.86 -10.94
N GLY A 467 -5.32 30.32 -9.89
CA GLY A 467 -5.55 29.87 -8.52
C GLY A 467 -6.95 30.21 -8.00
N ALA A 468 -7.47 31.40 -8.35
CA ALA A 468 -8.83 31.80 -8.02
C ALA A 468 -9.88 30.91 -8.70
N ILE A 469 -9.71 30.64 -10.01
CA ILE A 469 -10.55 29.72 -10.77
C ILE A 469 -10.49 28.31 -10.16
N GLY A 470 -9.29 27.82 -9.83
CA GLY A 470 -9.09 26.52 -9.20
C GLY A 470 -9.80 26.39 -7.85
N ALA A 471 -9.72 27.42 -7.00
CA ALA A 471 -10.41 27.45 -5.71
C ALA A 471 -11.92 27.43 -5.87
N LEU A 472 -12.44 28.18 -6.84
CA LEU A 472 -13.86 28.19 -7.14
C LEU A 472 -14.34 26.85 -7.73
N ALA A 473 -13.56 26.24 -8.62
CA ALA A 473 -13.85 24.92 -9.17
C ALA A 473 -13.91 23.84 -8.08
N GLN A 474 -12.95 23.84 -7.16
CA GLN A 474 -12.94 22.92 -6.02
C GLN A 474 -14.15 23.13 -5.08
N ALA A 475 -14.54 24.38 -4.84
CA ALA A 475 -15.72 24.68 -4.02
C ALA A 475 -17.03 24.28 -4.72
N ALA A 476 -17.11 24.47 -6.03
CA ALA A 476 -18.30 24.24 -6.82
C ALA A 476 -18.50 22.77 -7.22
N SER A 477 -17.43 21.96 -7.20
CA SER A 477 -17.49 20.55 -7.61
C SER A 477 -18.22 19.65 -6.60
N GLY A 478 -18.18 19.97 -5.31
CA GLY A 478 -18.82 19.17 -4.25
C GLY A 478 -20.10 19.77 -3.66
N GLY A 479 -20.53 20.95 -4.13
CA GLY A 479 -21.69 21.65 -3.56
C GLY A 479 -23.06 21.13 -4.06
N TRP A 480 -23.07 20.36 -5.15
CA TRP A 480 -24.28 20.01 -5.90
C TRP A 480 -24.17 18.62 -6.53
N ASP A 481 -24.13 17.60 -5.67
CA ASP A 481 -24.08 16.20 -6.08
C ASP A 481 -25.47 15.78 -6.60
N GLU A 482 -25.62 15.70 -7.92
CA GLU A 482 -26.83 15.21 -8.57
C GLU A 482 -26.55 13.96 -9.40
N GLY A 483 -27.04 12.83 -8.90
CA GLY A 483 -27.06 11.57 -9.62
C GLY A 483 -26.48 10.42 -8.80
N ASP A 484 -26.64 9.23 -9.36
CA ASP A 484 -26.06 8.03 -8.76
C ASP A 484 -24.54 8.06 -8.85
N PRO A 485 -23.83 7.62 -7.80
CA PRO A 485 -22.37 7.60 -7.79
C PRO A 485 -21.85 6.68 -8.90
N VAL A 486 -20.93 7.19 -9.70
CA VAL A 486 -20.28 6.43 -10.77
C VAL A 486 -19.16 5.59 -10.16
N VAL A 487 -19.17 4.29 -10.46
CA VAL A 487 -18.08 3.39 -10.03
C VAL A 487 -16.90 3.56 -10.98
N MET A 488 -15.73 3.84 -10.42
CA MET A 488 -14.48 3.93 -11.17
C MET A 488 -13.40 3.07 -10.55
N THR A 489 -12.38 2.73 -11.35
CA THR A 489 -11.22 1.97 -10.90
C THR A 489 -10.05 2.92 -10.66
N SER A 490 -9.47 2.83 -9.48
CA SER A 490 -8.28 3.58 -9.07
C SER A 490 -7.19 2.62 -8.62
N ILE A 491 -5.94 2.97 -8.89
CA ILE A 491 -4.79 2.16 -8.56
C ILE A 491 -4.03 2.85 -7.45
N ALA A 492 -3.99 2.17 -6.31
CA ALA A 492 -3.33 2.66 -5.12
C ALA A 492 -2.35 1.60 -4.60
N PHE A 493 -1.33 2.07 -3.88
CA PHE A 493 -0.44 1.19 -3.15
C PHE A 493 -1.14 0.65 -1.91
N THR A 494 -1.13 -0.67 -1.76
CA THR A 494 -1.52 -1.32 -0.50
C THR A 494 -0.38 -2.17 0.02
N ARG A 495 -0.27 -2.27 1.34
CA ARG A 495 0.71 -3.16 1.98
C ARG A 495 0.18 -4.58 1.96
N LYS A 496 0.92 -5.45 1.28
CA LYS A 496 0.59 -6.87 1.13
C LYS A 496 1.86 -7.72 1.20
N LEU A 497 1.68 -8.98 1.59
CA LEU A 497 2.72 -9.99 1.53
C LEU A 497 2.95 -10.41 0.07
N ASP A 498 4.19 -10.62 -0.32
CA ASP A 498 4.53 -11.06 -1.67
C ASP A 498 4.23 -12.56 -1.85
N PRO A 499 3.27 -12.95 -2.73
CA PRO A 499 2.94 -14.35 -2.96
C PRO A 499 4.11 -15.17 -3.52
N GLN A 500 5.05 -14.53 -4.22
CA GLN A 500 6.19 -15.22 -4.83
C GLN A 500 7.19 -15.69 -3.76
N ARG A 501 7.30 -14.95 -2.65
CA ARG A 501 8.23 -15.30 -1.55
C ARG A 501 7.77 -16.52 -0.78
N VAL A 502 6.47 -16.80 -0.73
CA VAL A 502 5.93 -17.95 0.02
C VAL A 502 6.50 -19.28 -0.49
N ALA A 503 6.81 -19.38 -1.79
CA ALA A 503 7.44 -20.57 -2.37
C ALA A 503 8.80 -20.90 -1.74
N LEU A 504 9.51 -19.90 -1.20
CA LEU A 504 10.81 -20.11 -0.56
C LEU A 504 10.69 -20.95 0.72
N LEU A 505 9.55 -20.93 1.42
CA LEU A 505 9.29 -21.79 2.59
C LEU A 505 9.28 -23.30 2.24
N ALA A 506 9.16 -23.67 0.97
CA ALA A 506 9.25 -25.07 0.57
C ALA A 506 10.71 -25.56 0.45
N ILE A 507 11.70 -24.67 0.37
CA ILE A 507 13.10 -25.04 0.10
C ILE A 507 13.70 -25.86 1.25
N PRO A 508 13.70 -25.42 2.53
CA PRO A 508 14.28 -26.19 3.62
C PRO A 508 13.70 -27.60 3.81
N PRO A 509 12.37 -27.83 3.83
CA PRO A 509 11.83 -29.17 4.04
C PRO A 509 12.15 -30.11 2.87
N ILE A 510 12.14 -29.61 1.63
CA ILE A 510 12.55 -30.41 0.46
C ILE A 510 14.01 -30.84 0.59
N LEU A 511 14.90 -29.93 0.97
CA LEU A 511 16.32 -30.25 1.16
C LEU A 511 16.54 -31.27 2.29
N ILE A 512 15.85 -31.14 3.43
CA ILE A 512 15.95 -32.13 4.53
C ILE A 512 15.49 -33.51 4.05
N VAL A 513 14.35 -33.59 3.34
CA VAL A 513 13.83 -34.86 2.80
C VAL A 513 14.81 -35.45 1.78
N MET A 514 15.35 -34.63 0.87
CA MET A 514 16.31 -35.07 -0.14
C MET A 514 17.61 -35.61 0.49
N LEU A 515 18.17 -34.91 1.47
CA LEU A 515 19.36 -35.35 2.20
C LEU A 515 19.10 -36.65 2.99
N GLY A 516 17.94 -36.74 3.65
CA GLY A 516 17.51 -37.96 4.34
C GLY A 516 17.34 -39.15 3.40
N LEU A 517 16.74 -38.95 2.22
CA LEU A 517 16.59 -39.98 1.19
C LEU A 517 17.94 -40.41 0.61
N LEU A 518 18.86 -39.46 0.37
CA LEU A 518 20.22 -39.76 -0.09
C LEU A 518 20.97 -40.63 0.93
N LEU A 519 20.91 -40.28 2.21
CA LEU A 519 21.48 -41.07 3.31
C LEU A 519 20.83 -42.46 3.39
N MET A 520 19.51 -42.54 3.24
CA MET A 520 18.77 -43.80 3.26
C MET A 520 19.18 -44.73 2.11
N ILE A 521 19.27 -44.21 0.88
CA ILE A 521 19.71 -44.96 -0.31
C ILE A 521 21.17 -45.41 -0.14
N TRP A 522 22.03 -44.52 0.36
CA TRP A 522 23.44 -44.82 0.63
C TRP A 522 23.58 -45.94 1.66
N ASN A 523 22.88 -45.82 2.80
CA ASN A 523 22.83 -46.82 3.85
C ASN A 523 22.37 -48.17 3.31
N GLN A 524 21.28 -48.20 2.54
CA GLN A 524 20.75 -49.44 1.97
C GLN A 524 21.77 -50.14 1.08
N LYS A 525 22.42 -49.41 0.17
CA LYS A 525 23.46 -49.98 -0.71
C LYS A 525 24.62 -50.53 0.11
N ARG A 526 25.03 -49.83 1.17
CA ARG A 526 26.18 -50.22 1.99
C ARG A 526 25.92 -51.41 2.90
N TYR A 527 24.77 -51.46 3.56
CA TYR A 527 24.36 -52.61 4.38
C TYR A 527 24.31 -53.90 3.56
N VAL A 528 23.80 -53.84 2.34
CA VAL A 528 23.79 -54.99 1.41
C VAL A 528 25.21 -55.38 0.98
N LYS A 529 26.06 -54.40 0.64
CA LYS A 529 27.44 -54.65 0.20
C LYS A 529 28.31 -55.27 1.31
N LEU A 530 28.14 -54.80 2.55
CA LEU A 530 28.94 -55.21 3.71
C LEU A 530 28.33 -56.41 4.47
N ARG A 531 27.19 -56.96 3.99
CA ARG A 531 26.46 -58.08 4.62
C ARG A 531 26.15 -57.85 6.11
N LEU A 532 25.85 -56.60 6.48
CA LEU A 532 25.46 -56.28 7.85
C LEU A 532 24.05 -56.83 8.13
N PRO A 533 23.83 -57.50 9.28
CA PRO A 533 22.64 -58.30 9.50
C PRO A 533 21.36 -57.46 9.66
N ASN A 534 21.42 -56.29 10.30
CA ASN A 534 20.25 -55.43 10.54
C ASN A 534 20.63 -53.93 10.50
N MET A 535 19.76 -53.10 9.90
CA MET A 535 19.82 -51.65 10.05
C MET A 535 19.31 -51.26 11.43
N ARG A 536 20.13 -50.57 12.22
CA ARG A 536 19.81 -50.13 13.58
C ARG A 536 20.52 -48.81 13.87
N LYS A 537 19.92 -47.98 14.71
CA LYS A 537 20.58 -46.79 15.24
C LYS A 537 21.75 -47.20 16.13
N ALA A 538 22.82 -46.42 16.12
CA ALA A 538 23.96 -46.61 17.00
C ALA A 538 23.71 -45.96 18.37
N SER A 539 22.65 -46.39 19.05
CA SER A 539 22.43 -45.97 20.43
C SER A 539 23.55 -46.49 21.33
N LEU A 540 23.83 -45.79 22.43
CA LEU A 540 24.87 -46.18 23.39
C LEU A 540 24.72 -47.64 23.85
N SER A 541 23.47 -48.07 24.07
CA SER A 541 23.11 -49.45 24.41
C SER A 541 23.47 -50.49 23.33
N GLU A 542 23.30 -50.15 22.05
CA GLU A 542 23.64 -51.03 20.93
C GLU A 542 25.15 -51.06 20.67
N ILE A 543 25.84 -49.92 20.88
CA ILE A 543 27.30 -49.85 20.81
C ILE A 543 27.92 -50.74 21.89
N LEU A 544 27.47 -50.59 23.14
CA LEU A 544 27.88 -51.45 24.27
C LEU A 544 27.63 -52.93 23.96
N LYS A 545 26.43 -53.28 23.47
CA LYS A 545 26.08 -54.65 23.08
C LYS A 545 26.97 -55.21 21.96
N SER A 546 27.45 -54.36 21.05
CA SER A 546 28.35 -54.76 19.96
C SER A 546 29.83 -54.82 20.35
N ALA A 547 30.23 -54.12 21.42
CA ALA A 547 31.61 -54.08 21.92
C ALA A 547 31.91 -55.19 22.94
N LEU A 548 30.88 -55.82 23.52
CA LEU A 548 31.02 -57.00 24.37
C LEU A 548 31.52 -58.20 23.55
N THR A 549 32.73 -58.68 23.83
CA THR A 549 33.26 -59.95 23.31
C THR A 549 32.48 -61.14 23.91
N ASP A 550 32.36 -62.23 23.15
CA ASP A 550 31.58 -63.43 23.53
C ASP A 550 31.90 -63.93 24.96
N ASP A 551 33.16 -63.83 25.40
CA ASP A 551 33.61 -64.20 26.76
C ASP A 551 33.04 -63.32 27.88
N MET A 552 32.85 -62.02 27.63
CA MET A 552 32.27 -61.11 28.62
C MET A 552 30.74 -61.24 28.69
N THR A 553 30.08 -61.56 27.57
CA THR A 553 28.67 -61.96 27.55
C THR A 553 28.43 -63.24 28.35
N LYS A 554 29.31 -64.25 28.21
CA LYS A 554 29.24 -65.47 29.03
C LYS A 554 29.43 -65.18 30.51
N GLN A 555 30.44 -64.41 30.91
CA GLN A 555 30.64 -64.03 32.31
C GLN A 555 29.50 -63.19 32.91
N SER A 556 28.88 -62.30 32.12
CA SER A 556 27.74 -61.51 32.58
C SER A 556 26.46 -62.34 32.73
N LEU A 557 26.18 -63.27 31.80
CA LEU A 557 25.08 -64.23 31.90
C LEU A 557 25.27 -65.21 33.06
N GLU A 558 26.51 -65.65 33.31
CA GLU A 558 26.87 -66.51 34.43
C GLU A 558 26.69 -65.78 35.79
N LYS A 559 27.09 -64.50 35.88
CA LYS A 559 26.83 -63.67 37.08
C LYS A 559 25.34 -63.39 37.30
N VAL A 560 24.54 -63.24 36.24
CA VAL A 560 23.08 -63.08 36.36
C VAL A 560 22.39 -64.39 36.75
N SER A 561 22.87 -65.54 36.26
CA SER A 561 22.42 -66.87 36.69
C SER A 561 22.68 -67.07 38.19
N VAL A 562 23.92 -66.85 38.64
CA VAL A 562 24.31 -67.01 40.06
C VAL A 562 23.52 -66.05 40.97
N ARG A 563 23.21 -64.83 40.51
CA ARG A 563 22.40 -63.87 41.27
C ARG A 563 20.93 -64.28 41.34
N ASN A 564 20.36 -64.81 40.27
CA ASN A 564 18.98 -65.31 40.27
C ASN A 564 18.83 -66.58 41.11
N ASP A 565 19.85 -67.44 41.13
CA ASP A 565 19.89 -68.62 41.99
C ASP A 565 20.01 -68.23 43.48
N MET A 566 20.82 -67.21 43.82
CA MET A 566 20.83 -66.66 45.18
C MET A 566 19.48 -66.06 45.60
N ILE A 567 18.80 -65.33 44.72
CA ILE A 567 17.49 -64.72 45.01
C ILE A 567 16.40 -65.80 45.16
N GLN A 568 16.47 -66.89 44.39
CA GLN A 568 15.58 -68.05 44.52
C GLN A 568 15.81 -68.81 45.84
N VAL A 569 17.07 -69.02 46.23
CA VAL A 569 17.44 -69.63 47.53
C VAL A 569 16.98 -68.76 48.70
N GLU A 570 17.09 -67.43 48.58
CA GLU A 570 16.65 -66.51 49.63
C GLU A 570 15.13 -66.41 49.73
N LYS A 571 14.40 -66.45 48.59
CA LYS A 571 12.93 -66.60 48.59
C LYS A 571 12.48 -67.94 49.17
N GLY A 572 13.18 -69.03 48.89
CA GLY A 572 12.92 -70.35 49.48
C GLY A 572 13.11 -70.38 50.99
N ARG A 573 14.17 -69.75 51.52
CA ARG A 573 14.39 -69.63 52.97
C ARG A 573 13.35 -68.76 53.67
N ARG A 574 12.91 -67.65 53.06
CA ARG A 574 11.86 -66.79 53.65
C ARG A 574 10.48 -67.46 53.68
N MET A 575 10.16 -68.31 52.69
CA MET A 575 8.92 -69.09 52.70
C MET A 575 8.95 -70.25 53.71
N ALA A 576 10.12 -70.86 53.96
CA ALA A 576 10.26 -71.89 54.98
C ALA A 576 10.13 -71.35 56.42
N MET A 577 10.58 -70.12 56.70
CA MET A 577 10.44 -69.50 58.03
C MET A 577 9.02 -68.96 58.32
N THR A 578 8.21 -68.69 57.30
CA THR A 578 6.81 -68.25 57.49
C THR A 578 5.83 -69.42 57.63
N SER A 579 6.22 -70.62 57.20
CA SER A 579 5.41 -71.85 57.38
C SER A 579 5.49 -72.46 58.78
N THR A 580 6.50 -72.14 59.59
CA THR A 580 6.68 -72.68 60.95
C THR A 580 6.09 -71.80 62.06
N SER A 581 5.58 -70.60 61.73
CA SER A 581 4.99 -69.66 62.71
C SER A 581 3.45 -69.64 62.73
N LEU A 582 2.78 -70.51 61.97
CA LEU A 582 1.30 -70.60 61.88
C LEU A 582 0.74 -71.95 62.37
N LYS A 583 1.56 -72.72 63.09
CA LYS A 583 1.14 -73.86 63.90
C LYS A 583 1.73 -73.75 65.31
N GLN A 584 1.23 -72.78 66.08
CA GLN A 584 1.16 -72.83 67.53
C GLN A 584 0.06 -71.88 68.01
#